data_AF-A0A8J7HYE0-F1
#
_entry.id   AF-A0A8J7HYE0-F1
#
_cell.length_a   1.000
_cell.length_b   1.000
_cell.length_c   1.000
_cell.angle_alpha   90.00
_cell.angle_beta   90.00
_cell.angle_gamma   90.00
#
_symmetry.space_group_name_H-M   'P 1'
#
loop_
_entity.id
_entity.type
_entity.pdbx_description
1 polymer ?
#
loop_
_entity_poly.entity_id
_entity_poly.type
_entity_poly.pdbx_seq_one_letter_code
_entity_poly.pdbx_strand_id
1 'polypeptide(L)'
;MVQALSTELTLDRVNQAVNAILDVLGTPENDLHAEALSAFRSGDYQTVKRLASTNLSDYYVKSLGYLGGALKLTPNTDTILAESARAAADFAKEKALKQLGDAIAAALNS
;
A
#
# COMPACT_ATOMS: atom_id res chain seq x y z
N MET A 1 26.68 21.36 -20.32
CA MET A 1 25.21 21.50 -20.39
C MET A 1 24.62 20.62 -19.31
N VAL A 2 24.02 21.19 -18.28
CA VAL A 2 23.33 20.43 -17.24
C VAL A 2 21.93 20.15 -17.77
N GLN A 3 21.64 18.89 -18.07
CA GLN A 3 20.33 18.46 -18.53
C GLN A 3 19.35 18.68 -17.37
N ALA A 4 18.40 19.60 -17.51
CA ALA A 4 17.35 19.80 -16.53
C ALA A 4 16.60 18.47 -16.38
N LEU A 5 16.66 17.87 -15.18
CA LEU A 5 15.82 16.72 -14.84
C LEU A 5 14.37 17.19 -14.98
N SER A 6 13.64 16.60 -15.92
CA SER A 6 12.20 16.84 -16.02
C SER A 6 11.56 16.45 -14.70
N THR A 7 10.99 17.44 -14.02
CA THR A 7 10.20 17.28 -12.79
C THR A 7 8.77 16.82 -13.08
N GLU A 8 8.45 16.57 -14.35
CA GLU A 8 7.13 16.10 -14.75
C GLU A 8 6.87 14.68 -14.24
N LEU A 9 5.75 14.52 -13.55
CA LEU A 9 5.30 13.25 -13.03
C LEU A 9 4.65 12.46 -14.17
N THR A 10 5.32 11.40 -14.62
CA THR A 10 4.81 10.53 -15.68
C THR A 10 4.06 9.34 -15.09
N LEU A 11 3.16 8.74 -15.86
CA LEU A 11 2.47 7.50 -15.46
C LEU A 11 3.47 6.36 -15.17
N ASP A 12 4.55 6.29 -15.93
CA ASP A 12 5.60 5.29 -15.73
C ASP A 12 6.28 5.44 -14.35
N ARG A 13 6.64 6.68 -13.96
CA ARG A 13 7.20 6.96 -12.63
C ARG A 13 6.21 6.63 -11.51
N VAL A 14 4.92 6.93 -11.71
CA VAL A 14 3.88 6.58 -10.73
C VAL A 14 3.72 5.08 -10.63
N ASN A 15 3.72 4.33 -11.74
CA ASN A 15 3.67 2.87 -11.72
C ASN A 15 4.88 2.26 -11.00
N GLN A 16 6.09 2.81 -11.21
CA GLN A 16 7.27 2.38 -10.47
C GLN A 16 7.12 2.61 -8.96
N ALA A 17 6.58 3.75 -8.54
CA ALA A 17 6.30 4.03 -7.13
C ALA A 17 5.21 3.12 -6.56
N VAL A 18 4.14 2.87 -7.31
CA VAL A 18 3.07 1.92 -6.96
C VAL A 18 3.64 0.53 -6.73
N ASN A 19 4.50 0.04 -7.63
CA ASN A 19 5.14 -1.27 -7.49
C ASN A 19 6.01 -1.35 -6.24
N ALA A 20 6.83 -0.33 -5.97
CA ALA A 20 7.65 -0.29 -4.76
C ALA A 20 6.80 -0.32 -3.47
N ILE A 21 5.63 0.34 -3.47
CA ILE A 21 4.69 0.29 -2.34
C ILE A 21 4.06 -1.09 -2.19
N LEU A 22 3.66 -1.72 -3.30
CA LEU A 22 3.12 -3.08 -3.30
C LEU A 22 4.13 -4.12 -2.80
N ASP A 23 5.42 -3.94 -3.13
CA ASP A 23 6.49 -4.81 -2.63
C ASP A 23 6.62 -4.74 -1.10
N VAL A 24 6.49 -3.54 -0.51
CA VAL A 24 6.46 -3.35 0.95
C VAL A 24 5.19 -3.96 1.56
N LEU A 25 4.05 -3.78 0.90
CA LEU A 25 2.75 -4.33 1.34
C LEU A 25 2.77 -5.87 1.38
N GLY A 26 3.53 -6.48 0.47
CA GLY A 26 3.80 -7.91 0.45
C GLY A 26 2.56 -8.75 0.14
N THR A 27 2.49 -9.93 0.76
CA THR A 27 1.39 -10.88 0.53
C THR A 27 0.20 -10.61 1.46
N PRO A 28 -1.05 -10.76 0.96
CA PRO A 28 -2.24 -10.80 1.80
C PRO A 28 -2.11 -11.76 2.99
N GLU A 29 -2.68 -11.37 4.15
CA GLU A 29 -2.67 -12.21 5.37
C GLU A 29 -4.06 -12.78 5.70
N ASN A 30 -5.10 -12.28 5.06
CA ASN A 30 -6.49 -12.67 5.26
C ASN A 30 -7.31 -12.44 3.97
N ASP A 31 -8.57 -12.87 4.00
CA ASP A 31 -9.47 -12.78 2.85
C ASP A 31 -9.76 -11.34 2.43
N LEU A 32 -9.88 -10.41 3.39
CA LEU A 32 -10.09 -8.99 3.11
C LEU A 32 -8.91 -8.38 2.32
N HIS A 33 -7.67 -8.71 2.70
CA HIS A 33 -6.47 -8.28 1.99
C HIS A 33 -6.42 -8.87 0.57
N ALA A 34 -6.81 -10.15 0.44
CA ALA A 34 -6.81 -10.84 -0.85
C ALA A 34 -7.86 -10.23 -1.79
N GLU A 35 -9.06 -9.96 -1.29
CA GLU A 35 -10.12 -9.27 -2.03
C GLU A 35 -9.67 -7.87 -2.47
N ALA A 36 -9.12 -7.07 -1.56
CA ALA A 36 -8.65 -5.72 -1.87
C ALA A 36 -7.52 -5.72 -2.91
N LEU A 37 -6.55 -6.64 -2.80
CA LEU A 37 -5.46 -6.75 -3.78
C LEU A 37 -5.98 -7.21 -5.15
N SER A 38 -6.93 -8.14 -5.18
CA SER A 38 -7.55 -8.60 -6.42
C SER A 38 -8.33 -7.47 -7.12
N ALA A 39 -9.13 -6.72 -6.37
CA ALA A 39 -9.83 -5.54 -6.88
C ALA A 39 -8.85 -4.48 -7.40
N PHE A 40 -7.75 -4.23 -6.69
CA PHE A 40 -6.71 -3.30 -7.13
C PHE A 40 -6.08 -3.74 -8.47
N ARG A 41 -5.68 -5.00 -8.58
CA ARG A 41 -5.02 -5.56 -9.78
C ARG A 41 -5.94 -5.63 -11.00
N SER A 42 -7.24 -5.80 -10.79
CA SER A 42 -8.25 -5.80 -11.85
C SER A 42 -8.70 -4.39 -12.27
N GLY A 43 -8.21 -3.34 -11.59
CA GLY A 43 -8.58 -1.95 -11.86
C GLY A 43 -9.90 -1.52 -11.22
N ASP A 44 -10.51 -2.34 -10.36
CA ASP A 44 -11.70 -1.99 -9.60
C ASP A 44 -11.37 -1.14 -8.37
N TYR A 45 -10.88 0.08 -8.63
CA TYR A 45 -10.49 1.03 -7.59
C TYR A 45 -11.68 1.54 -6.77
N GLN A 46 -12.92 1.36 -7.22
CA GLN A 46 -14.10 1.73 -6.44
C GLN A 46 -14.33 0.74 -5.29
N THR A 47 -14.22 -0.55 -5.57
CA THR A 47 -14.29 -1.59 -4.52
C THR A 47 -13.17 -1.41 -3.51
N VAL A 48 -11.92 -1.21 -3.95
CA VAL A 48 -10.78 -0.97 -3.04
C VAL A 48 -11.04 0.22 -2.10
N LYS A 49 -11.54 1.34 -2.64
CA LYS A 49 -11.86 2.52 -1.83
C LYS A 49 -12.97 2.27 -0.83
N ARG A 50 -13.99 1.48 -1.21
CA ARG A 50 -15.09 1.12 -0.31
C ARG A 50 -14.58 0.26 0.83
N LEU A 51 -13.80 -0.78 0.54
CA LEU A 51 -13.16 -1.62 1.54
C LEU A 51 -12.30 -0.78 2.49
N ALA A 52 -11.50 0.16 1.97
CA ALA A 52 -10.70 1.05 2.82
C ALA A 52 -11.56 1.96 3.72
N SER A 53 -12.69 2.45 3.21
CA SER A 53 -13.60 3.34 3.96
C SER A 53 -14.39 2.65 5.07
N THR A 54 -14.56 1.33 4.98
CA THR A 54 -15.29 0.54 5.99
C THR A 54 -14.38 -0.26 6.92
N ASN A 55 -13.07 -0.32 6.63
CA ASN A 55 -12.05 -1.02 7.42
C ASN A 55 -10.94 -0.04 7.82
N LEU A 56 -11.29 0.98 8.60
CA LEU A 56 -10.45 2.16 8.85
C LEU A 56 -9.11 1.88 9.57
N SER A 57 -9.04 0.80 10.35
CA SER A 57 -7.84 0.37 11.06
C SER A 57 -6.96 -0.58 10.24
N ASP A 58 -7.42 -1.02 9.07
CA ASP A 58 -6.69 -1.97 8.26
C ASP A 58 -5.72 -1.23 7.32
N TYR A 59 -4.44 -1.21 7.70
CA TYR A 59 -3.41 -0.52 6.95
C TYR A 59 -3.15 -1.12 5.56
N TYR A 60 -3.40 -2.41 5.36
CA TYR A 60 -3.23 -3.07 4.08
C TYR A 60 -4.22 -2.52 3.06
N VAL A 61 -5.50 -2.54 3.42
CA VAL A 61 -6.59 -2.06 2.57
C VAL A 61 -6.52 -0.53 2.42
N LYS A 62 -6.12 0.19 3.48
CA LYS A 62 -5.91 1.65 3.44
C LYS A 62 -4.83 2.04 2.43
N SER A 63 -3.70 1.32 2.39
CA SER A 63 -2.63 1.56 1.42
C SER A 63 -3.13 1.43 -0.02
N LEU A 64 -3.85 0.34 -0.33
CA LEU A 64 -4.45 0.10 -1.65
C LEU A 64 -5.52 1.15 -2.00
N GLY A 65 -6.33 1.57 -1.02
CA GLY A 65 -7.35 2.61 -1.17
C GLY A 65 -6.79 3.95 -1.66
N TYR A 66 -5.62 4.33 -1.16
CA TYR A 66 -4.88 5.48 -1.68
C TYR A 66 -4.38 5.24 -3.10
N LEU A 67 -3.71 4.11 -3.38
CA LEU A 67 -3.12 3.84 -4.71
C LEU A 67 -4.13 3.93 -5.85
N GLY A 68 -5.40 3.53 -5.63
CA GLY A 68 -6.46 3.67 -6.63
C GLY A 68 -6.74 5.13 -7.06
N GLY A 69 -6.23 6.13 -6.34
CA GLY A 69 -6.23 7.54 -6.73
C GLY A 69 -4.97 8.01 -7.47
N ALA A 70 -3.81 7.37 -7.26
CA ALA A 70 -2.51 7.82 -7.78
C ALA A 70 -2.43 7.71 -9.31
N LEU A 71 -3.03 6.66 -9.88
CA LEU A 71 -2.98 6.34 -11.30
C LEU A 71 -3.72 7.35 -12.21
N LYS A 72 -4.39 8.34 -11.62
CA LYS A 72 -5.10 9.41 -12.35
C LYS A 72 -4.24 10.64 -12.64
N LEU A 73 -2.97 10.67 -12.19
CA LEU A 73 -2.03 11.79 -12.38
C LEU A 73 -2.64 13.15 -12.00
N THR A 74 -3.27 13.21 -10.84
CA THR A 74 -3.83 14.47 -10.31
C THR A 74 -2.74 15.30 -9.62
N PRO A 75 -2.99 16.60 -9.33
CA PRO A 75 -2.07 17.41 -8.52
C PRO A 75 -1.76 16.82 -7.13
N ASN A 76 -2.61 15.92 -6.63
CA ASN A 76 -2.45 15.28 -5.34
C ASN A 76 -1.70 13.94 -5.42
N THR A 77 -1.15 13.55 -6.57
CA THR A 77 -0.54 12.23 -6.75
C THR A 77 0.60 11.99 -5.77
N ASP A 78 1.46 12.98 -5.54
CA ASP A 78 2.55 12.87 -4.56
C ASP A 78 2.02 12.63 -3.14
N THR A 79 0.98 13.36 -2.73
CA THR A 79 0.31 13.17 -1.44
C THR A 79 -0.29 11.77 -1.34
N ILE A 80 -0.94 11.29 -2.40
CA ILE A 80 -1.55 9.96 -2.44
C ILE A 80 -0.47 8.87 -2.30
N LEU A 81 0.65 8.99 -3.03
CA LEU A 81 1.77 8.06 -2.93
C LEU A 81 2.37 8.08 -1.53
N ALA A 82 2.55 9.26 -0.93
CA ALA A 82 3.06 9.38 0.43
C ALA A 82 2.16 8.73 1.48
N GLU A 83 0.84 8.98 1.42
CA GLU A 83 -0.13 8.37 2.33
C GLU A 83 -0.21 6.85 2.15
N SER A 84 -0.16 6.38 0.91
CA SER A 84 -0.14 4.95 0.60
C SER A 84 1.12 4.26 1.14
N ALA A 85 2.29 4.87 0.94
CA ALA A 85 3.57 4.34 1.42
C ALA A 85 3.63 4.28 2.96
N ARG A 86 3.11 5.31 3.66
CA ARG A 86 3.00 5.30 5.13
C ARG A 86 2.11 4.16 5.61
N ALA A 87 0.95 3.98 5.00
CA ALA A 87 0.05 2.87 5.34
C ALA A 87 0.70 1.50 5.07
N ALA A 88 1.43 1.32 3.96
CA ALA A 88 2.16 0.08 3.70
C ALA A 88 3.26 -0.18 4.76
N ALA A 89 3.98 0.86 5.17
CA ALA A 89 4.99 0.77 6.22
C ALA A 89 4.38 0.43 7.59
N ASP A 90 3.23 1.02 7.94
CA ASP A 90 2.49 0.72 9.17
C ASP A 90 2.04 -0.76 9.19
N PHE A 91 1.50 -1.26 8.08
CA PHE A 91 1.15 -2.69 7.95
C PHE A 91 2.38 -3.60 8.14
N ALA A 92 3.50 -3.31 7.47
CA ALA A 92 4.73 -4.08 7.58
C ALA A 92 5.28 -4.06 9.02
N LYS A 93 5.19 -2.93 9.71
CA LYS A 93 5.56 -2.79 11.12
C LYS A 93 4.69 -3.66 12.02
N GLU A 94 3.36 -3.60 11.87
CA GLU A 94 2.45 -4.43 12.68
C GLU A 94 2.71 -5.92 12.49
N LYS A 95 2.91 -6.35 11.23
CA LYS A 95 3.29 -7.71 10.89
C LYS A 95 4.59 -8.13 11.56
N ALA A 96 5.64 -7.31 11.47
CA ALA A 96 6.93 -7.60 12.10
C ALA A 96 6.81 -7.72 13.62
N LEU A 97 6.08 -6.79 14.26
CA LEU A 97 5.84 -6.83 15.70
C LEU A 97 5.09 -8.11 16.12
N LYS A 98 4.05 -8.49 15.36
CA LYS A 98 3.30 -9.73 15.62
C LYS A 98 4.21 -10.96 15.50
N GLN A 99 4.98 -11.07 14.42
CA GLN A 99 5.90 -12.19 14.20
C GLN A 99 6.95 -12.31 15.31
N LEU A 100 7.56 -11.19 15.72
CA LEU A 100 8.50 -11.19 16.84
C LEU A 100 7.80 -11.60 18.14
N GLY A 101 6.62 -11.06 18.42
CA GLY A 101 5.84 -11.40 19.62
C GLY A 101 5.52 -12.88 19.70
N ASP A 102 5.05 -13.46 18.60
CA ASP A 102 4.75 -14.90 18.49
C ASP A 102 6.00 -15.76 18.70
N ALA A 103 7.13 -15.38 18.08
CA ALA A 103 8.40 -16.09 18.21
C ALA A 103 8.96 -16.05 19.65
N ILE A 104 8.89 -14.89 20.31
CA ILE A 104 9.30 -14.74 21.71
C ILE A 104 8.39 -15.55 22.62
N ALA A 105 7.07 -15.48 22.42
CA ALA A 105 6.11 -16.24 23.22
C ALA A 105 6.32 -17.75 23.06
N ALA A 106 6.59 -18.22 21.84
CA ALA A 106 6.93 -19.62 21.58
C ALA A 106 8.22 -20.03 22.30
N ALA A 107 9.26 -19.19 22.28
CA ALA A 107 10.55 -19.51 22.91
C ALA A 107 10.52 -19.48 24.46
N LEU A 108 9.67 -18.64 25.07
CA LEU A 108 9.60 -18.47 26.52
C LEU A 108 8.55 -19.38 27.19
N ASN A 109 7.56 -19.87 26.46
CA ASN A 109 6.48 -20.72 26.99
C ASN A 109 6.53 -22.16 26.45
N SER A 110 7.57 -22.53 25.71
CA SER A 110 7.87 -23.92 25.29
C SER A 110 8.55 -24.74 26.37
#